data_AF-A0A8H6M943-F1
#
_entry.id   AF-A0A8H6M943-F1
#
_cell.length_a   1.000
_cell.length_b   1.000
_cell.length_c   1.000
_cell.angle_alpha   90.00
_cell.angle_beta   90.00
_cell.angle_gamma   90.00
#
_symmetry.space_group_name_H-M   'P 1'
#
loop_
_entity.id
_entity.type
_entity.pdbx_description
1 polymer ?
#
loop_
_entity_poly.entity_id
_entity_poly.type
_entity_poly.pdbx_seq_one_letter_code
_entity_poly.pdbx_strand_id
1 'polypeptide(L)'
;MPPKSKISVSNIDWKANNHEKTWLLLKEAQKDQNYVLLFGLQKNQKTTKDSKIAVAKRIASVVLPVQYAQDQDVAGSRLKGKADEFCAWGWSLDTNLPGIARSEM
;
A
#
# COMPACT_ATOMS: atom_id res chain seq x y z
N MET A 1 21.53 24.23 21.42
CA MET A 1 20.40 23.97 20.49
C MET A 1 19.39 23.08 21.21
N PRO A 2 18.10 23.44 21.31
CA PRO A 2 17.11 22.52 21.86
C PRO A 2 16.97 21.31 20.92
N PRO A 3 16.73 20.09 21.45
CA PRO A 3 16.51 18.93 20.61
C PRO A 3 15.26 19.15 19.75
N LYS A 4 15.39 18.99 18.43
CA LYS A 4 14.25 19.01 17.50
C LYS A 4 13.22 18.00 18.01
N SER A 5 12.09 18.50 18.50
CA SER A 5 10.94 17.70 18.88
C SER A 5 10.60 16.83 17.66
N LYS A 6 10.76 15.50 17.78
CA LYS A 6 10.35 14.57 16.74
C LYS A 6 8.85 14.78 16.55
N ILE A 7 8.45 15.45 15.48
CA ILE A 7 7.05 15.62 15.11
C ILE A 7 6.51 14.20 14.98
N SER A 8 5.69 13.78 15.94
CA SER A 8 5.13 12.44 15.93
C SER A 8 4.09 12.39 14.82
N VAL A 9 4.34 11.54 13.82
CA VAL A 9 3.41 11.38 12.70
C VAL A 9 2.10 10.86 13.25
N SER A 10 1.03 11.63 13.01
CA SER A 10 -0.30 11.37 13.55
C SER A 10 -0.73 9.95 13.20
N ASN A 11 -1.40 9.27 14.14
CA ASN A 11 -1.88 7.92 13.90
C ASN A 11 -2.84 7.90 12.70
N ILE A 12 -2.83 6.81 11.92
CA ILE A 12 -3.68 6.67 10.74
C ILE A 12 -4.90 5.85 11.15
N ASP A 13 -6.07 6.49 11.16
CA ASP A 13 -7.32 5.77 11.29
C ASP A 13 -7.75 5.21 9.93
N TRP A 14 -7.55 3.90 9.75
CA TRP A 14 -7.94 3.13 8.57
C TRP A 14 -9.42 2.69 8.60
N LYS A 15 -10.12 2.82 9.73
CA LYS A 15 -11.52 2.41 9.91
C LYS A 15 -12.49 3.60 9.87
N ALA A 16 -12.00 4.82 10.10
CA ALA A 16 -12.76 6.05 9.93
C ALA A 16 -13.45 6.12 8.56
N ASN A 17 -14.62 6.79 8.54
CA ASN A 17 -15.43 7.04 7.33
C ASN A 17 -15.67 5.76 6.51
N ASN A 18 -16.11 4.66 7.15
CA ASN A 18 -16.41 3.40 6.46
C ASN A 18 -15.22 2.89 5.60
N HIS A 19 -14.02 2.89 6.17
CA HIS A 19 -12.80 2.42 5.51
C HIS A 19 -12.40 3.20 4.24
N GLU A 20 -12.78 4.48 4.12
CA GLU A 20 -12.50 5.34 2.96
C GLU A 20 -11.03 5.30 2.51
N LYS A 21 -10.08 5.39 3.44
CA LYS A 21 -8.63 5.35 3.13
C LYS A 21 -8.19 3.99 2.60
N THR A 22 -8.81 2.91 3.06
CA THR A 22 -8.56 1.57 2.54
C THR A 22 -9.06 1.43 1.12
N TRP A 23 -10.26 1.92 0.82
CA TRP A 23 -10.79 1.93 -0.54
C TRP A 23 -9.95 2.78 -1.48
N LEU A 24 -9.48 3.95 -1.01
CA LEU A 24 -8.61 4.82 -1.78
C LEU A 24 -7.24 4.18 -2.05
N LEU A 25 -6.66 3.49 -1.06
CA LEU A 25 -5.44 2.68 -1.25
C LEU A 25 -5.64 1.62 -2.34
N LEU A 26 -6.72 0.86 -2.29
CA LEU A 26 -7.01 -0.18 -3.29
C LEU A 26 -7.19 0.43 -4.69
N LYS A 27 -7.93 1.54 -4.79
CA LYS A 27 -8.13 2.26 -6.06
C LYS A 27 -6.82 2.78 -6.64
N GLU A 28 -5.96 3.38 -5.81
CA GLU A 28 -4.66 3.88 -6.26
C GLU A 28 -3.69 2.75 -6.62
N ALA A 29 -3.77 1.62 -5.92
CA ALA A 29 -2.95 0.45 -6.19
C ALA A 29 -3.39 -0.32 -7.46
N GLN A 30 -4.65 -0.19 -7.89
CA GLN A 30 -5.13 -0.77 -9.16
C GLN A 30 -4.56 -0.06 -10.40
N LYS A 31 -4.01 1.15 -10.28
CA LYS A 31 -3.37 1.84 -11.40
C LYS A 31 -2.13 1.07 -11.84
N ASP A 32 -1.92 0.92 -13.15
CA ASP A 32 -0.81 0.12 -13.72
C ASP A 32 0.56 0.47 -13.14
N GLN A 33 0.81 1.77 -12.94
CA GLN A 33 2.06 2.30 -12.37
C GLN A 33 2.31 1.94 -10.90
N ASN A 34 1.26 1.53 -10.18
CA ASN A 34 1.27 1.25 -8.75
C ASN A 34 0.96 -0.22 -8.43
N TYR A 35 0.49 -0.98 -9.41
CA TYR A 35 0.04 -2.37 -9.30
C TYR A 35 1.07 -3.28 -8.61
N VAL A 36 2.36 -3.03 -8.87
CA VAL A 36 3.50 -3.74 -8.28
C VAL A 36 3.52 -3.72 -6.74
N LEU A 37 2.88 -2.72 -6.11
CA LEU A 37 2.85 -2.60 -4.66
C LEU A 37 2.12 -3.78 -4.00
N LEU A 38 0.90 -4.07 -4.45
CA LEU A 38 0.05 -5.13 -3.90
C LEU A 38 0.32 -6.50 -4.53
N PHE A 39 0.58 -6.54 -5.84
CA PHE A 39 0.59 -7.80 -6.59
C PHE A 39 1.98 -8.23 -7.06
N GLY A 40 3.00 -7.39 -6.85
CA GLY A 40 4.34 -7.63 -7.35
C GLY A 40 4.43 -7.50 -8.87
N LEU A 41 5.60 -7.84 -9.41
CA LEU A 41 5.83 -7.84 -10.85
C LEU A 41 5.18 -9.08 -11.47
N GLN A 42 4.38 -8.89 -12.52
CA GLN A 42 3.89 -10.01 -13.33
C GLN A 42 5.01 -10.57 -14.22
N LYS A 43 4.92 -11.87 -14.60
CA LYS A 43 5.95 -12.59 -15.39
C LYS A 43 6.37 -11.88 -16.69
N ASN A 44 5.51 -11.05 -17.28
CA ASN A 44 5.78 -10.34 -18.53
C ASN A 44 5.95 -8.82 -18.35
N GLN A 45 5.96 -8.32 -17.11
CA GLN A 45 6.19 -6.91 -16.83
C GLN A 45 7.69 -6.65 -16.65
N LYS A 46 8.21 -5.64 -17.37
CA LYS A 46 9.56 -5.13 -17.10
C LYS A 46 9.60 -4.59 -15.67
N THR A 47 10.71 -4.81 -14.98
CA THR A 47 10.99 -4.18 -13.68
C THR A 47 10.74 -2.68 -13.80
N THR A 48 9.69 -2.19 -13.15
CA THR A 48 9.57 -0.76 -12.90
C THR A 48 10.78 -0.36 -12.09
N LYS A 49 11.49 0.69 -12.51
CA LYS A 49 12.66 1.20 -11.76
C LYS A 49 12.28 1.65 -10.34
N ASP A 50 11.00 1.86 -10.09
CA ASP A 50 10.46 2.19 -8.78
C ASP A 50 10.42 0.98 -7.85
N SER A 51 11.05 1.14 -6.68
CA SER A 51 10.92 0.20 -5.57
C SER A 51 9.50 0.25 -4.98
N LYS A 52 9.04 -0.84 -4.35
CA LYS A 52 7.75 -0.86 -3.64
C LYS A 52 7.59 0.30 -2.66
N ILE A 53 8.66 0.72 -1.99
CA ILE A 53 8.61 1.87 -1.06
C ILE A 53 8.44 3.20 -1.79
N ALA A 54 9.03 3.38 -2.99
CA ALA A 54 8.81 4.58 -3.80
C ALA A 54 7.35 4.67 -4.27
N VAL A 55 6.78 3.56 -4.71
CA VAL A 55 5.34 3.47 -5.05
C VAL A 55 4.48 3.75 -3.82
N ALA A 56 4.82 3.19 -2.66
CA ALA A 56 4.08 3.43 -1.41
C ALA A 56 4.11 4.91 -1.01
N LYS A 57 5.25 5.61 -1.15
CA LYS A 57 5.36 7.06 -0.92
C LYS A 57 4.49 7.85 -1.90
N ARG A 58 4.48 7.48 -3.19
CA ARG A 58 3.63 8.11 -4.21
C ARG A 58 2.15 8.00 -3.82
N ILE A 59 1.69 6.81 -3.48
CA ILE A 59 0.30 6.59 -3.05
C ILE A 59 0.01 7.31 -1.73
N ALA A 60 0.97 7.34 -0.79
CA ALA A 60 0.80 8.01 0.51
C ALA A 60 0.57 9.52 0.36
N SER A 61 1.12 10.15 -0.68
CA SER A 61 0.84 11.57 -0.97
C SER A 61 -0.64 11.84 -1.28
N VAL A 62 -1.37 10.84 -1.78
CA VAL A 62 -2.80 10.92 -2.13
C VAL A 62 -3.68 10.41 -1.00
N VAL A 63 -3.33 9.26 -0.40
CA VAL A 63 -4.15 8.58 0.60
C VAL A 63 -3.98 9.18 2.00
N LEU A 64 -2.79 9.68 2.30
CA LEU A 64 -2.38 10.15 3.64
C LEU A 64 -1.72 11.52 3.56
N PRO A 65 -2.35 12.54 2.94
CA PRO A 65 -1.70 13.81 2.64
C PRO A 65 -1.18 14.52 3.91
N VAL A 66 -1.91 14.41 5.02
CA VAL A 66 -1.51 15.00 6.31
C VAL A 66 -0.25 14.34 6.86
N GLN A 67 -0.21 13.01 6.93
CA GLN A 67 0.95 12.27 7.42
C GLN A 67 2.14 12.38 6.48
N TYR A 68 1.88 12.43 5.18
CA TYR A 68 2.91 12.61 4.16
C TYR A 68 3.59 13.99 4.26
N ALA A 69 2.82 15.04 4.58
CA ALA A 69 3.36 16.37 4.86
C ALA A 69 4.19 16.43 6.17
N GLN A 70 3.91 15.54 7.14
CA GLN A 70 4.70 15.42 8.37
C GLN A 70 6.01 14.67 8.12
N ASP A 71 5.92 13.49 7.52
CA ASP A 71 7.07 12.63 7.21
C ASP A 71 6.71 11.65 6.09
N GLN A 72 7.33 11.85 4.93
CA GLN A 72 7.09 11.04 3.73
C GLN A 72 7.55 9.58 3.90
N ASP A 73 8.62 9.35 4.65
CA ASP A 73 9.18 8.02 4.90
C ASP A 73 8.29 7.20 5.82
N VAL A 74 7.81 7.82 6.90
CA VAL A 74 6.88 7.16 7.82
C VAL A 74 5.53 6.92 7.15
N ALA A 75 4.99 7.89 6.41
CA ALA A 75 3.71 7.74 5.71
C ALA A 75 3.78 6.61 4.66
N GLY A 76 4.84 6.59 3.84
CA GLY A 76 5.08 5.53 2.86
C GLY A 76 5.24 4.15 3.52
N SER A 77 5.99 4.08 4.63
CA SER A 77 6.20 2.82 5.37
C SER A 77 4.90 2.27 5.97
N ARG A 78 4.09 3.13 6.59
CA ARG A 78 2.78 2.73 7.16
C ARG A 78 1.81 2.29 6.07
N LEU A 79 1.79 2.97 4.93
CA LEU A 79 0.96 2.57 3.78
C LEU A 79 1.42 1.23 3.21
N LYS A 80 2.73 1.01 3.06
CA LYS A 80 3.28 -0.27 2.63
C LYS A 80 2.89 -1.39 3.60
N GLY A 81 3.01 -1.19 4.90
CA GLY A 81 2.59 -2.18 5.90
C GLY A 81 1.11 -2.58 5.73
N LYS A 82 0.24 -1.59 5.50
CA LYS A 82 -1.18 -1.85 5.22
C LYS A 82 -1.39 -2.60 3.89
N ALA A 83 -0.63 -2.26 2.85
CA ALA A 83 -0.67 -2.95 1.56
C ALA A 83 -0.19 -4.41 1.68
N ASP A 84 0.86 -4.66 2.47
CA ASP A 84 1.37 -6.00 2.74
C ASP A 84 0.34 -6.86 3.50
N GLU A 85 -0.45 -6.27 4.42
CA GLU A 85 -1.58 -6.95 5.07
C GLU A 85 -2.64 -7.42 4.05
N PHE A 86 -3.01 -6.57 3.09
CA PHE A 86 -3.97 -6.93 2.04
C PHE A 86 -3.42 -7.99 1.10
N CYS A 87 -2.14 -7.90 0.73
CA CYS A 87 -1.49 -8.93 -0.06
C CYS A 87 -1.53 -10.27 0.68
N ALA A 88 -1.12 -10.31 1.95
CA ALA A 88 -1.16 -11.53 2.76
C ALA A 88 -2.59 -12.11 2.88
N TRP A 89 -3.60 -11.26 3.03
CA TRP A 89 -5.01 -11.68 3.05
C TRP A 89 -5.47 -12.26 1.70
N GLY A 90 -5.09 -11.65 0.58
CA GLY A 90 -5.40 -12.16 -0.76
C GLY A 90 -4.80 -13.55 -1.00
N TRP A 91 -3.54 -13.75 -0.63
CA TRP A 91 -2.91 -15.08 -0.71
C TRP A 91 -3.58 -16.09 0.22
N SER A 92 -3.94 -15.69 1.43
CA SER A 92 -4.66 -16.57 2.38
C SER A 92 -5.99 -17.05 1.80
N LEU A 93 -6.76 -16.17 1.16
CA LEU A 93 -8.02 -16.53 0.48
C LEU A 93 -7.80 -17.49 -0.70
N ASP A 94 -6.76 -17.26 -1.51
CA ASP A 94 -6.38 -18.17 -2.62
C ASP A 94 -5.94 -19.56 -2.09
N THR A 95 -5.28 -19.62 -0.93
CA THR A 95 -4.79 -20.90 -0.37
C THR A 95 -5.81 -21.70 0.43
N ASN A 96 -6.90 -21.07 0.88
CA ASN A 96 -7.89 -21.67 1.77
C ASN A 96 -9.26 -21.87 1.09
N LEU A 97 -9.32 -21.74 -0.24
CA LEU A 97 -10.43 -22.15 -1.08
C LEU A 97 -10.16 -23.56 -1.63
N PRO A 98 -10.67 -24.64 -1.00
CA PRO A 98 -10.66 -25.95 -1.64
C PRO A 98 -11.68 -25.93 -2.80
N GLY A 99 -11.19 -25.79 -4.04
CA GLY A 99 -11.95 -26.28 -5.19
C GLY A 99 -12.28 -25.31 -6.34
N ILE A 100 -11.51 -24.26 -6.60
CA ILE A 100 -11.53 -23.65 -7.94
C ILE A 100 -10.14 -23.80 -8.55
N ALA A 101 -9.99 -24.86 -9.34
CA ALA A 101 -8.87 -25.03 -10.23
C ALA A 101 -8.66 -23.73 -11.02
N ARG A 102 -7.43 -23.20 -11.00
CA ARG A 102 -6.95 -22.28 -12.02
C ARG A 102 -7.14 -22.96 -13.38
N SER A 103 -8.24 -22.63 -14.07
CA SER A 103 -8.35 -22.92 -15.49
C SER A 103 -7.43 -21.93 -16.20
N GLU A 104 -6.22 -22.37 -16.50
CA GLU A 104 -5.39 -21.74 -17.51
C GLU A 104 -6.17 -21.82 -18.84
N MET A 105 -6.49 -20.67 -19.42
CA MET A 105 -6.87 -20.51 -20.83
C MET A 105 -5.82 -19.64 -21.49
#